data_AF-A0A6G8CND8-F1
#
_entry.id   AF-A0A6G8CND8-F1
#
_cell.length_a   1.000
_cell.length_b   1.000
_cell.length_c   1.000
_cell.angle_alpha   90.00
_cell.angle_beta   90.00
_cell.angle_gamma   90.00
#
_symmetry.space_group_name_H-M   'P 1'
#
loop_
_entity.id
_entity.type
_entity.pdbx_description
1 polymer ?
#
loop_
_entity_poly.entity_id
_entity_poly.type
_entity_poly.pdbx_seq_one_letter_code
_entity_poly.pdbx_strand_id
1 'polypeptide(L)'
;MQQAFTQDNTSTPKSLLEQPFSHVLNEANLRPTLSRIQVLRLFIANPIHSMNIVEVYTALLHAGIRISMATVQRTLSQLELGGILLRNASSGKSSFSLCKR
;
A
#
# COMPACT_ATOMS: atom_id res chain seq x y z
N MET A 1 -42.02 -10.15 2.87
CA MET A 1 -41.54 -8.82 2.43
C MET A 1 -40.12 -8.61 2.95
N GLN A 2 -39.35 -7.77 2.28
CA GLN A 2 -37.90 -7.83 2.09
C GLN A 2 -36.97 -7.71 3.32
N GLN A 3 -35.84 -8.42 3.20
CA GLN A 3 -34.42 -8.09 3.50
C GLN A 3 -34.03 -7.21 4.69
N ALA A 4 -33.04 -7.69 5.45
CA ALA A 4 -31.95 -6.86 5.95
C ALA A 4 -30.62 -7.64 5.87
N PHE A 5 -29.93 -7.50 4.73
CA PHE A 5 -28.49 -7.67 4.67
C PHE A 5 -27.88 -6.50 5.44
N THR A 6 -27.32 -6.75 6.62
CA THR A 6 -26.43 -5.77 7.25
C THR A 6 -25.03 -6.36 7.19
N GLN A 7 -24.37 -6.04 6.09
CA GLN A 7 -22.93 -6.19 5.95
C GLN A 7 -22.31 -5.23 6.97
N ASP A 8 -21.72 -5.77 8.02
CA ASP A 8 -20.89 -4.99 8.95
C ASP A 8 -19.63 -4.56 8.19
N ASN A 9 -19.74 -3.41 7.54
CA ASN A 9 -18.64 -2.71 6.89
C ASN A 9 -18.20 -1.60 7.85
N THR A 10 -17.39 -1.98 8.82
CA THR A 10 -16.63 -1.02 9.64
C THR A 10 -15.13 -1.21 9.38
N SER A 11 -14.74 -1.24 8.10
CA SER A 11 -13.33 -1.31 7.69
C SER A 11 -12.63 0.03 7.94
N THR A 12 -12.26 0.27 9.19
CA THR A 12 -11.38 1.37 9.61
C THR A 12 -9.91 1.05 9.28
N PRO A 13 -9.01 2.05 9.22
CA PRO A 13 -7.57 1.85 8.99
C PRO A 13 -6.87 1.01 10.06
N LYS A 14 -7.54 0.74 11.19
CA LYS A 14 -7.06 -0.14 12.26
C LYS A 14 -7.06 -1.62 11.85
N SER A 15 -7.97 -2.04 10.96
CA SER A 15 -8.04 -3.44 10.50
C SER A 15 -6.81 -3.83 9.67
N LEU A 16 -6.30 -2.93 8.82
CA LEU A 16 -5.12 -3.19 7.97
C LEU A 16 -3.82 -3.45 8.74
N LEU A 17 -3.71 -2.99 9.99
CA LEU A 17 -2.57 -3.25 10.87
C LEU A 17 -2.61 -4.66 11.50
N GLU A 18 -3.80 -5.23 11.67
CA GLU A 18 -4.01 -6.54 12.30
C GLU A 18 -4.09 -7.69 11.28
N GLN A 19 -4.27 -7.38 9.98
CA GLN A 19 -4.31 -8.38 8.92
C GLN A 19 -2.91 -8.74 8.40
N PRO A 20 -2.65 -10.01 8.04
CA PRO A 20 -1.40 -10.36 7.37
C PRO A 20 -1.31 -9.65 6.01
N PHE A 21 -0.12 -9.18 5.63
CA PHE A 21 0.10 -8.46 4.37
C PHE A 21 -0.41 -9.21 3.13
N SER A 22 -0.41 -10.55 3.18
CA SER A 22 -0.96 -11.39 2.10
C SER A 22 -2.47 -11.20 1.91
N HIS A 23 -3.23 -11.00 2.98
CA HIS A 23 -4.68 -10.75 2.92
C HIS A 23 -4.96 -9.43 2.21
N VAL A 24 -4.31 -8.35 2.64
CA VAL A 24 -4.45 -7.01 2.04
C VAL A 24 -4.13 -7.03 0.55
N LEU A 25 -3.07 -7.73 0.15
CA LEU A 25 -2.68 -7.86 -1.25
C LEU A 25 -3.70 -8.70 -2.05
N ASN A 26 -4.21 -9.78 -1.47
CA ASN A 26 -5.22 -10.62 -2.12
C ASN A 26 -6.54 -9.89 -2.34
N GLU A 27 -7.01 -9.09 -1.37
CA GLU A 27 -8.22 -8.26 -1.54
C GLU A 27 -8.07 -7.23 -2.67
N ALA A 28 -6.84 -6.77 -2.91
CA ALA A 28 -6.50 -5.90 -4.04
C ALA A 28 -6.24 -6.68 -5.35
N ASN A 29 -6.52 -7.98 -5.40
CA ASN A 29 -6.23 -8.87 -6.54
C ASN A 29 -4.73 -8.92 -6.92
N LEU A 30 -3.84 -8.68 -5.97
CA LEU A 30 -2.40 -8.73 -6.14
C LEU A 30 -1.82 -9.98 -5.48
N ARG A 31 -1.14 -10.82 -6.27
CA ARG A 31 -0.31 -11.91 -5.71
C ARG A 31 0.69 -11.37 -4.67
N PRO A 32 0.83 -11.97 -3.48
CA PRO A 32 1.69 -11.47 -2.41
C PRO A 32 3.17 -11.84 -2.65
N THR A 33 3.83 -11.07 -3.53
CA THR A 33 5.27 -11.20 -3.77
C THR A 33 6.06 -10.46 -2.69
N LEU A 34 7.34 -10.82 -2.51
CA LEU A 34 8.22 -10.15 -1.57
C LEU A 34 8.27 -8.64 -1.80
N SER A 35 8.40 -8.17 -3.05
CA SER A 35 8.46 -6.74 -3.35
C SER A 35 7.21 -5.98 -2.87
N ARG A 36 6.01 -6.54 -3.11
CA ARG A 36 4.74 -5.93 -2.70
C ARG A 36 4.60 -5.90 -1.18
N ILE A 37 4.95 -7.00 -0.51
CA ILE A 37 4.94 -7.09 0.95
C ILE A 37 5.89 -6.05 1.54
N GLN A 38 7.10 -5.90 0.99
CA GLN A 38 8.09 -4.98 1.51
C GLN A 38 7.67 -3.51 1.34
N VAL A 39 7.13 -3.14 0.18
CA VAL A 39 6.60 -1.79 -0.05
C VAL A 39 5.39 -1.52 0.84
N LEU A 40 4.44 -2.45 0.92
CA LEU A 40 3.26 -2.31 1.78
C LEU A 40 3.63 -2.16 3.26
N ARG A 41 4.56 -3.00 3.74
CA ARG A 41 5.09 -2.93 5.12
C ARG A 41 5.70 -1.57 5.42
N LEU A 42 6.45 -0.99 4.47
CA LEU A 42 7.04 0.34 4.64
C LEU A 42 5.97 1.42 4.87
N PHE A 43 4.88 1.38 4.11
CA PHE A 43 3.77 2.33 4.27
C PHE A 43 2.96 2.10 5.54
N ILE A 44 2.72 0.83 5.94
CA ILE A 44 2.03 0.50 7.20
C ILE A 44 2.84 0.93 8.42
N ALA A 45 4.17 0.82 8.36
CA ALA A 45 5.04 1.33 9.42
C ALA A 45 5.07 2.87 9.49
N ASN A 46 4.68 3.57 8.42
CA ASN A 46 4.71 5.04 8.32
C ASN A 46 3.37 5.61 7.81
N PRO A 47 2.24 5.37 8.51
CA PRO A 47 0.90 5.58 7.94
C PRO A 47 0.53 7.06 7.71
N ILE A 48 1.27 7.99 8.32
CA ILE A 48 1.04 9.44 8.21
C ILE A 48 1.91 10.08 7.12
N HIS A 49 2.96 9.38 6.66
CA HIS A 49 3.97 9.97 5.78
C HIS A 49 3.68 9.64 4.31
N SER A 50 3.58 10.68 3.46
CA SER A 50 3.58 10.49 2.01
C SER A 50 5.02 10.38 1.52
N MET A 51 5.36 9.31 0.80
CA MET A 51 6.71 9.08 0.30
C MET A 51 6.73 9.11 -1.23
N ASN A 52 7.73 9.77 -1.80
CA ASN A 52 7.99 9.70 -3.24
C ASN A 52 8.75 8.41 -3.62
N ILE A 53 8.86 8.16 -4.92
CA ILE A 53 9.48 6.94 -5.47
C ILE A 53 10.93 6.76 -4.96
N VAL A 54 11.71 7.84 -4.91
CA VAL A 54 13.10 7.82 -4.47
C VAL A 54 13.19 7.54 -2.97
N GLU A 55 12.30 8.12 -2.16
CA GLU A 55 12.24 7.88 -0.72
C GLU A 55 11.91 6.42 -0.40
N VAL A 56 10.92 5.83 -1.09
CA VAL A 56 10.59 4.41 -0.96
C VAL A 56 11.78 3.52 -1.32
N TYR A 57 12.44 3.82 -2.44
CA TYR A 57 13.62 3.06 -2.88
C TYR A 57 14.76 3.13 -1.85
N THR A 58 15.10 4.33 -1.37
CA THR A 58 16.16 4.54 -0.39
C THR A 58 15.85 3.87 0.94
N ALA A 59 14.61 3.96 1.42
CA ALA A 59 14.18 3.30 2.66
C ALA A 59 14.32 1.77 2.57
N LEU A 60 13.96 1.17 1.42
CA LEU A 60 14.13 -0.26 1.21
C LEU A 60 15.61 -0.66 1.17
N LEU A 61 16.48 0.12 0.52
CA LEU A 61 17.92 -0.13 0.54
C LEU A 61 18.50 -0.07 1.94
N HIS A 62 18.11 0.94 2.74
CA HIS A 62 18.57 1.07 4.13
C HIS A 62 18.09 -0.10 5.01
N ALA A 63 16.95 -0.71 4.69
CA ALA A 63 16.47 -1.93 5.33
C ALA A 63 17.17 -3.21 4.83
N GLY A 64 18.21 -3.11 3.99
CA GLY A 64 18.94 -4.24 3.42
C GLY A 64 18.22 -4.93 2.25
N ILE A 65 17.14 -4.34 1.73
CA ILE A 65 16.31 -4.94 0.68
C ILE A 65 16.84 -4.49 -0.68
N ARG A 66 17.47 -5.42 -1.40
CA ARG A 66 17.96 -5.18 -2.76
C ARG A 66 16.81 -5.26 -3.76
N ILE A 67 16.41 -4.11 -4.31
CA ILE A 67 15.33 -3.98 -5.28
C ILE A 67 15.72 -2.95 -6.34
N SER A 68 15.21 -3.08 -7.57
CA SER A 68 15.44 -2.06 -8.60
C SER A 68 14.43 -0.92 -8.51
N MET A 69 14.82 0.28 -8.95
CA MET A 69 13.91 1.42 -9.05
C MET A 69 12.68 1.11 -9.94
N ALA A 70 12.87 0.37 -11.04
CA ALA A 70 11.78 -0.03 -11.93
C ALA A 70 10.79 -0.98 -11.24
N THR A 71 11.27 -1.85 -10.33
CA THR A 71 10.41 -2.72 -9.52
C THR A 71 9.64 -1.91 -8.49
N VAL A 72 10.27 -0.90 -7.87
CA VAL A 72 9.59 0.03 -6.95
C VAL A 72 8.47 0.77 -7.66
N GLN A 73 8.76 1.39 -8.82
CA GLN A 73 7.75 2.10 -9.61
C GLN A 73 6.55 1.21 -9.97
N ARG A 74 6.81 0.01 -10.53
CA ARG A 74 5.72 -0.93 -10.88
C ARG A 74 4.91 -1.34 -9.65
N THR A 75 5.58 -1.59 -8.52
CA THR A 75 4.91 -2.01 -7.28
C THR A 75 4.03 -0.89 -6.73
N LEU A 76 4.51 0.36 -6.72
CA LEU A 76 3.72 1.52 -6.31
C LEU A 76 2.49 1.71 -7.19
N SER A 77 2.64 1.68 -8.51
CA SER A 77 1.50 1.78 -9.44
C SER A 77 0.50 0.63 -9.27
N GLN A 78 0.96 -0.60 -8.99
CA GLN A 78 0.07 -1.72 -8.74
C GLN A 78 -0.72 -1.58 -7.44
N LEU A 79 -0.06 -1.13 -6.36
CA LEU A 79 -0.73 -0.87 -5.08
C LEU A 79 -1.72 0.29 -5.17
N GLU A 80 -1.41 1.32 -5.97
CA GLU A 80 -2.32 2.41 -6.31
C GLU A 80 -3.56 1.89 -7.07
N LEU A 81 -3.36 1.14 -8.16
CA LEU A 81 -4.46 0.54 -8.94
C LEU A 81 -5.31 -0.43 -8.10
N GLY A 82 -4.69 -1.15 -7.17
CA GLY A 82 -5.36 -2.03 -6.21
C GLY A 82 -6.09 -1.29 -5.09
N GLY A 83 -6.03 0.04 -5.05
CA GLY A 83 -6.70 0.86 -4.03
C GLY A 83 -6.08 0.76 -2.64
N ILE A 84 -4.82 0.30 -2.53
CA ILE A 84 -4.07 0.24 -1.26
C ILE A 84 -3.36 1.57 -0.99
N LEU A 85 -2.86 2.23 -2.05
CA LEU A 85 -2.18 3.52 -1.96
C LEU A 85 -2.95 4.62 -2.70
N LEU A 86 -2.85 5.84 -2.17
CA LEU A 86 -3.27 7.08 -2.84
C LEU A 86 -2.04 7.79 -3.39
N ARG A 87 -2.10 8.18 -4.66
CA ARG A 87 -1.10 9.01 -5.31
C ARG A 87 -1.47 10.48 -5.20
N ASN A 88 -0.60 11.27 -4.58
CA ASN A 88 -0.71 12.72 -4.50
C ASN A 88 0.31 13.35 -5.43
N ALA A 89 -0.13 14.26 -6.30
CA ALA A 89 0.74 15.05 -7.16
C ALA A 89 0.81 16.49 -6.62
N SER A 90 2.02 16.95 -6.29
CA SER A 90 2.26 18.32 -5.84
C SER A 90 3.49 18.89 -6.53
N SER A 91 3.33 20.06 -7.16
CA SER A 91 4.42 20.81 -7.80
C SER A 91 5.33 19.95 -8.69
N GLY A 92 4.73 19.11 -9.54
CA GLY A 92 5.44 18.24 -10.48
C GLY A 92 6.07 16.98 -9.87
N LYS A 93 5.93 16.75 -8.55
CA LYS A 93 6.39 15.52 -7.88
C LYS A 93 5.21 14.66 -7.47
N SER A 94 5.43 13.35 -7.47
CA SER A 94 4.43 12.35 -7.10
C SER A 94 4.84 11.64 -5.82
N SER A 95 3.92 11.58 -4.88
CA SER A 95 4.08 10.90 -3.59
C SER A 95 2.93 9.93 -3.37
N PHE A 96 3.16 8.93 -2.55
CA PHE A 96 2.20 7.87 -2.26
C PHE A 96 1.95 7.82 -0.75
N SER A 97 0.73 7.46 -0.35
CA SER A 97 0.33 7.29 1.05
C SER A 97 -0.71 6.18 1.15
N LEU A 98 -0.96 5.63 2.34
CA LEU A 98 -2.01 4.61 2.51
C LEU A 98 -3.39 5.18 2.22
N CYS A 99 -4.22 4.41 1.52
CA CYS A 99 -5.65 4.68 1.47
C CYS A 99 -6.25 4.56 2.87
N LYS A 100 -6.79 5.66 3.40
CA LYS A 100 -7.73 5.62 4.53
C LYS A 100 -9.08 5.16 3.98
N ARG A 101 -9.37 3.86 4.01
CA ARG A 101 -10.76 3.39 4.00
C ARG A 101 -11.27 3.35 5.43
#